data_AF-A0A2D4QWJ5-F1
#
_entry.id   AF-A0A2D4QWJ5-F1
#
_cell.length_a   1.000
_cell.length_b   1.000
_cell.length_c   1.000
_cell.angle_alpha   90.00
_cell.angle_beta   90.00
_cell.angle_gamma   90.00
#
_symmetry.space_group_name_H-M   'P 1'
#
loop_
_entity.id
_entity.type
_entity.pdbx_description
1 polymer ?
#
loop_
_entity_poly.entity_id
_entity_poly.type
_entity_poly.pdbx_seq_one_letter_code
_entity_poly.pdbx_strand_id
1 'polypeptide(L)'
;MNYTLKQLQDRVSSMIKEQGEDAHCAAWIYTKNDCHLKDKDGEFDYVNTVEDPALVARIFDDVGQIDYIYTVIQECVDEVTEEQLMLQQQELAEV
;
A
#
# COMPACT_ATOMS: atom_id res chain seq x y z
N MET A 1 -5.24 -6.99 -6.27
CA MET A 1 -4.61 -7.33 -4.98
C MET A 1 -5.56 -8.22 -4.21
N ASN A 2 -5.55 -9.53 -4.44
CA ASN A 2 -6.48 -10.42 -3.73
C ASN A 2 -5.70 -11.43 -2.89
N TYR A 3 -5.51 -11.10 -1.62
CA TYR A 3 -4.94 -11.98 -0.61
C TYR A 3 -5.71 -11.80 0.68
N THR A 4 -5.92 -12.90 1.38
CA THR A 4 -6.30 -12.86 2.78
C THR A 4 -5.15 -12.27 3.63
N LEU A 5 -5.47 -11.71 4.79
CA LEU A 5 -4.44 -11.25 5.73
C LEU A 5 -3.47 -12.36 6.14
N LYS A 6 -3.91 -13.62 6.15
CA LYS A 6 -3.03 -14.76 6.42
C LYS A 6 -2.00 -14.98 5.31
N GLN A 7 -2.42 -14.92 4.04
CA GLN A 7 -1.50 -15.02 2.91
C GLN A 7 -0.51 -13.85 2.88
N LEU A 8 -0.96 -12.64 3.25
CA LEU A 8 -0.08 -11.49 3.40
C LEU A 8 0.95 -11.71 4.52
N GLN A 9 0.52 -12.21 5.69
CA GLN A 9 1.41 -12.58 6.79
C GLN A 9 2.48 -13.59 6.35
N ASP A 10 2.08 -14.62 5.61
CA ASP A 10 3.01 -15.65 5.14
C ASP A 10 4.06 -15.06 4.17
N ARG A 11 3.64 -14.13 3.30
CA ARG A 11 4.54 -13.41 2.39
C ARG A 11 5.54 -12.52 3.14
N VAL A 12 5.09 -11.76 4.13
CA VAL A 12 5.97 -10.95 5.00
C VAL A 12 6.92 -11.85 5.78
N SER A 13 6.45 -12.97 6.31
CA SER A 13 7.28 -13.93 7.04
C SER A 13 8.39 -14.52 6.16
N SER A 14 8.14 -14.73 4.87
CA SER A 14 9.19 -15.13 3.92
C SER A 14 10.18 -14.00 3.67
N MET A 15 9.72 -12.76 3.47
CA MET A 15 10.62 -11.61 3.30
C MET A 15 11.53 -11.39 4.52
N ILE A 16 11.02 -11.56 5.74
CA ILE A 16 11.82 -11.48 6.97
C ILE A 16 12.96 -12.52 6.97
N LYS A 17 12.68 -13.75 6.54
CA LYS A 17 13.72 -14.80 6.46
C LYS A 17 14.80 -14.47 5.43
N GLU A 18 14.43 -13.79 4.34
CA GLU A 18 15.33 -13.48 3.23
C GLU A 18 16.12 -12.18 3.46
N GLN A 19 15.48 -11.18 4.07
CA GLN A 19 15.99 -9.80 4.17
C GLN A 19 16.44 -9.43 5.59
N GLY A 20 16.05 -10.23 6.59
CA GLY A 20 16.30 -9.98 8.01
C GLY A 20 15.11 -9.31 8.72
N GLU A 21 15.07 -9.44 10.06
CA GLU A 21 14.01 -8.86 10.90
C GLU A 21 14.04 -7.33 10.94
N ASP A 22 15.23 -6.74 10.78
CA ASP A 22 15.45 -5.28 10.82
C ASP A 22 15.38 -4.61 9.43
N ALA A 23 14.95 -5.34 8.40
CA ALA A 23 14.83 -4.79 7.05
C ALA A 23 13.78 -3.67 7.01
N HIS A 24 14.16 -2.49 6.51
CA HIS A 24 13.23 -1.39 6.29
C HIS A 24 12.22 -1.75 5.19
N CYS A 25 10.93 -1.54 5.46
CA CYS A 25 9.88 -1.77 4.47
C CYS A 25 8.77 -0.72 4.57
N ALA A 26 8.12 -0.44 3.44
CA ALA A 26 6.88 0.32 3.34
C ALA A 26 5.76 -0.61 2.83
N ALA A 27 4.55 -0.46 3.36
CA ALA A 27 3.41 -1.28 2.98
C ALA A 27 2.11 -0.48 3.00
N TRP A 28 1.27 -0.69 1.99
CA TRP A 28 -0.10 -0.18 1.91
C TRP A 28 -1.06 -1.36 1.96
N ILE A 29 -1.86 -1.44 3.02
CA ILE A 29 -2.75 -2.57 3.29
C ILE A 29 -4.18 -2.04 3.32
N TYR A 30 -5.00 -2.51 2.37
CA TYR A 30 -6.42 -2.25 2.32
C TYR A 30 -7.20 -3.54 2.59
N THR A 31 -8.31 -3.40 3.30
CA THR A 31 -9.17 -4.48 3.77
C THR A 31 -10.64 -4.17 3.47
N LYS A 32 -11.56 -5.10 3.76
CA LYS A 32 -13.00 -4.83 3.58
C LYS A 32 -13.46 -3.56 4.32
N ASN A 33 -12.78 -3.20 5.42
CA ASN A 33 -13.12 -2.04 6.23
C ASN A 33 -12.77 -0.71 5.54
N ASP A 34 -12.08 -0.76 4.41
CA ASP A 34 -11.71 0.41 3.61
C ASP A 34 -12.66 0.60 2.40
N CYS A 35 -13.57 -0.35 2.17
CA CYS A 35 -14.56 -0.31 1.10
C CYS A 35 -15.80 0.49 1.54
N HIS A 36 -15.64 1.80 1.76
CA HIS A 36 -16.69 2.70 2.23
C HIS A 36 -17.79 2.91 1.20
N LEU A 37 -19.03 3.02 1.68
CA LEU A 37 -20.20 3.35 0.88
C LEU A 37 -20.40 4.86 0.81
N LYS A 38 -21.18 5.32 -0.18
CA LYS A 38 -21.62 6.71 -0.22
C LYS A 38 -22.96 6.88 0.50
N ASP A 39 -23.12 8.00 1.19
CA ASP A 39 -24.38 8.40 1.80
C ASP A 39 -25.36 9.00 0.77
N LYS A 40 -26.47 9.58 1.26
CA LYS A 40 -27.52 10.17 0.42
C LYS A 40 -27.09 11.46 -0.28
N ASP A 41 -26.08 12.14 0.25
CA ASP A 41 -25.55 13.40 -0.29
C ASP A 41 -24.40 13.13 -1.28
N GLY A 42 -23.99 11.86 -1.43
CA GLY A 42 -22.98 11.41 -2.39
C GLY A 42 -21.55 11.43 -1.83
N GLU A 43 -21.41 11.70 -0.54
CA GLU A 43 -20.16 11.71 0.21
C GLU A 43 -19.84 10.33 0.76
N PHE A 44 -18.56 10.02 0.98
CA PHE A 44 -18.16 8.74 1.55
C PHE A 44 -18.51 8.67 3.05
N ASP A 45 -19.28 7.65 3.41
CA ASP A 45 -19.62 7.31 4.78
C ASP A 45 -18.56 6.36 5.35
N TYR A 46 -17.69 6.91 6.20
CA TYR A 46 -16.61 6.16 6.84
C TYR A 46 -17.07 5.23 7.97
N VAL A 47 -18.38 5.20 8.29
CA VAL A 47 -18.98 4.27 9.25
C VAL A 47 -19.47 3.00 8.55
N ASN A 48 -19.92 3.11 7.30
CA ASN A 48 -20.57 2.02 6.58
C ASN A 48 -19.69 1.50 5.43
N THR A 49 -19.48 0.18 5.41
CA THR A 49 -18.63 -0.49 4.42
C THR A 49 -19.36 -1.62 3.70
N VAL A 50 -18.77 -2.12 2.62
CA VAL A 50 -19.28 -3.27 1.87
C VAL A 50 -19.18 -4.54 2.72
N GLU A 51 -20.33 -5.16 3.01
CA GLU A 51 -20.39 -6.42 3.77
C GLU A 51 -20.46 -7.69 2.90
N ASP A 52 -20.86 -7.58 1.62
CA ASP A 52 -20.91 -8.73 0.70
C ASP A 52 -19.49 -9.21 0.32
N PRO A 53 -19.06 -10.42 0.74
CA PRO A 53 -17.71 -10.91 0.46
C PRO A 53 -17.41 -11.05 -1.04
N ALA A 54 -18.42 -11.37 -1.87
CA ALA A 54 -18.23 -11.50 -3.31
C ALA A 54 -18.05 -10.14 -3.98
N LEU A 55 -18.67 -9.09 -3.45
CA LEU A 55 -18.43 -7.73 -3.89
C LEU A 55 -17.05 -7.23 -3.44
N VAL A 56 -16.66 -7.49 -2.19
CA VAL A 56 -15.31 -7.16 -1.68
C VAL A 56 -14.21 -7.81 -2.54
N ALA A 57 -14.36 -9.09 -2.87
CA ALA A 57 -13.40 -9.80 -3.71
C ALA A 57 -13.27 -9.18 -5.10
N ARG A 58 -14.39 -8.76 -5.72
CA ARG A 58 -14.39 -8.07 -7.02
C ARG A 58 -13.74 -6.71 -6.95
N ILE A 59 -14.05 -5.91 -5.92
CA ILE A 59 -13.42 -4.59 -5.71
C ILE A 59 -11.89 -4.73 -5.69
N PHE A 60 -11.36 -5.69 -4.94
CA PHE A 60 -9.91 -5.87 -4.82
C PHE A 60 -9.25 -6.53 -6.04
N ASP A 61 -10.01 -7.29 -6.83
CA ASP A 61 -9.56 -7.76 -8.13
C ASP A 61 -9.41 -6.58 -9.09
N ASP A 62 -10.45 -5.75 -9.22
CA ASP A 62 -10.46 -4.57 -10.08
C ASP A 62 -9.37 -3.56 -9.69
N VAL A 63 -9.23 -3.24 -8.39
CA VAL A 63 -8.13 -2.39 -7.89
C VAL A 63 -6.77 -2.97 -8.24
N GLY A 64 -6.65 -4.31 -8.25
CA GLY A 64 -5.43 -5.00 -8.67
C GLY A 64 -5.06 -4.84 -10.13
N GLN A 65 -6.03 -4.53 -11.00
CA GLN A 65 -5.80 -4.28 -12.42
C GLN A 65 -5.46 -2.81 -12.71
N ILE A 66 -5.51 -1.93 -11.70
CA ILE A 66 -5.14 -0.52 -11.84
C ILE A 66 -3.63 -0.39 -11.71
N ASP A 67 -2.90 -0.69 -12.79
CA ASP A 67 -1.43 -0.62 -12.85
C ASP A 67 -0.88 0.77 -12.50
N TYR A 68 -1.65 1.83 -12.80
CA TYR A 68 -1.26 3.21 -12.54
C TYR A 68 -0.91 3.50 -11.07
N ILE A 69 -1.55 2.81 -10.11
CA ILE A 69 -1.25 3.00 -8.68
C ILE A 69 0.20 2.59 -8.37
N TYR A 70 0.67 1.49 -8.97
CA TYR A 70 2.04 1.04 -8.76
C TYR A 70 3.06 1.95 -9.45
N THR A 71 2.71 2.52 -10.61
CA THR A 71 3.54 3.55 -11.26
C THR A 71 3.72 4.76 -10.37
N VAL A 72 2.64 5.33 -9.85
CA VAL A 72 2.71 6.52 -8.99
C VAL A 72 3.48 6.24 -7.70
N ILE A 73 3.27 5.07 -7.08
CA ILE A 73 4.04 4.68 -5.89
C ILE A 73 5.54 4.60 -6.21
N GLN A 74 5.92 4.00 -7.35
CA GLN A 74 7.32 3.91 -7.75
C GLN A 74 7.91 5.29 -8.04
N GLU A 75 7.17 6.16 -8.73
CA GLU A 75 7.59 7.55 -8.98
C GLU A 75 7.87 8.29 -7.67
N CYS A 76 6.99 8.18 -6.67
CA CYS A 76 7.23 8.77 -5.35
C CYS A 76 8.47 8.20 -4.65
N VAL A 77 8.72 6.89 -4.77
CA VAL A 77 9.92 6.27 -4.19
C VAL A 77 11.18 6.78 -4.87
N ASP A 78 11.18 6.88 -6.19
CA ASP A 78 12.33 7.33 -6.97
C ASP A 78 12.66 8.80 -6.64
N GLU A 79 11.65 9.68 -6.65
CA GLU A 79 11.79 11.09 -6.32
C GLU A 79 12.39 11.30 -4.91
N VAL A 80 11.78 10.67 -3.89
CA VAL A 80 12.25 10.82 -2.50
C VAL A 80 13.64 10.20 -2.32
N THR A 81 13.97 9.11 -3.03
CA THR A 81 15.31 8.53 -3.01
C THR A 81 16.35 9.52 -3.53
N GLU A 82 16.08 10.15 -4.68
CA GLU A 82 16.97 11.15 -5.25
C GLU A 82 17.15 12.35 -4.31
N GLU A 83 16.06 12.88 -3.75
CA GLU A 83 16.12 13.99 -2.80
C GLU A 83 16.99 13.67 -1.58
N GLN A 84 16.79 12.50 -0.95
CA GLN A 84 17.53 12.11 0.24
C GLN A 84 19.01 11.85 -0.07
N LEU A 85 19.34 11.27 -1.23
CA LEU A 85 20.73 11.10 -1.65
C LEU A 85 21.42 12.44 -1.90
N MET A 86 20.73 13.42 -2.50
CA MET A 86 21.27 14.76 -2.69
C MET A 86 21.54 15.46 -1.35
N LEU A 87 20.61 15.37 -0.40
CA LEU A 87 20.79 15.92 0.95
C LEU A 87 21.98 15.29 1.66
N GLN A 88 22.09 13.96 1.63
CA GLN A 88 23.23 13.25 2.22
C GLN A 88 24.58 13.72 1.65
N GLN A 89 24.66 13.97 0.34
CA GLN A 89 25.88 14.48 -0.29
C GLN A 89 26.24 15.90 0.17
N GLN A 90 25.23 16.75 0.37
CA GLN A 90 25.43 18.11 0.89
C GLN A 90 25.95 18.07 2.33
N GLU A 91 25.33 17.26 3.18
CA GLU A 91 25.74 17.09 4.57
C GLU A 91 27.20 16.62 4.68
N LEU A 92 27.62 15.67 3.83
CA LEU A 92 29.01 15.19 3.81
C LEU A 92 30.02 16.23 3.31
N ALA A 93 29.57 17.19 2.49
CA ALA A 93 30.44 18.26 1.96
C ALA A 93 30.62 19.43 2.96
N GLU A 94 29.74 19.55 3.96
CA GLU A 94 29.80 20.58 5.00
C GLU A 94 30.62 20.16 6.24
N VAL A 95 31.11 18.92 6.29
CA VAL A 95 31.89 18.32 7.40
C VAL A 95 33.40 18.39 7.17
#